data_AF-A0A536Z984-F1
#
_entry.id   AF-A0A536Z984-F1
#
_cell.length_a   1.000
_cell.length_b   1.000
_cell.length_c   1.000
_cell.angle_alpha   90.00
_cell.angle_beta   90.00
_cell.angle_gamma   90.00
#
_symmetry.space_group_name_H-M   'P 1'
#
loop_
_entity.id
_entity.type
_entity.pdbx_description
1 polymer ?
#
loop_
_entity_poly.entity_id
_entity_poly.type
_entity_poly.pdbx_seq_one_letter_code
_entity_poly.pdbx_strand_id
1 'polypeptide(L)'
;MTALQTEVATLTAQVTALQNTVTTLQGMAGAVQVWKDTRIAVPVQRNDATFVSDWTLSTMASLSLPAGSYALVAKTSIQDPLISASTFYCHLVRSADLIDESVAYSVGDEPETMALQGVITLSSPDTVALKCGATGPASTAGSAESFFSQLLAIKASAQ
;
A
#
# COMPACT_ATOMS: atom_id res chain seq x y z
N MET A 1 37.55 -29.44 42.06
CA MET A 1 37.47 -29.71 40.61
C MET A 1 36.03 -29.87 40.12
N THR A 2 35.10 -30.32 40.96
CA THR A 2 33.68 -30.54 40.64
C THR A 2 32.87 -29.27 40.40
N ALA A 3 33.02 -28.22 41.22
CA ALA A 3 32.25 -26.98 41.08
C ALA A 3 32.48 -26.27 39.73
N LEU A 4 33.74 -26.18 39.29
CA LEU A 4 34.10 -25.57 38.01
C LEU A 4 33.54 -26.38 36.82
N GLN A 5 33.54 -27.72 36.91
CA GLN A 5 32.94 -28.57 35.88
C GLN A 5 31.42 -28.38 35.77
N THR A 6 30.74 -28.22 36.91
CA THR A 6 29.30 -27.92 36.94
C THR A 6 29.00 -26.55 36.34
N GLU A 7 29.82 -25.55 36.63
CA GLU A 7 29.69 -24.20 36.07
C GLU A 7 29.90 -24.19 34.55
N VAL A 8 30.93 -24.91 34.07
CA VAL A 8 31.20 -25.08 32.63
C VAL A 8 30.03 -25.80 31.92
N ALA A 9 29.47 -26.84 32.52
CA ALA A 9 28.31 -27.54 31.95
C ALA A 9 27.08 -26.63 31.86
N THR A 10 26.85 -25.83 32.90
CA THR A 10 25.73 -24.87 32.95
C THR A 10 25.89 -23.79 31.89
N LEU A 11 27.09 -23.22 31.77
CA LEU A 11 27.38 -22.18 30.79
C LEU A 11 27.27 -22.71 29.35
N THR A 12 27.71 -23.95 29.11
CA THR A 12 27.57 -24.61 27.80
C THR A 12 26.10 -24.77 27.40
N ALA A 13 25.25 -25.21 28.33
CA ALA A 13 23.81 -25.34 28.08
C ALA A 13 23.14 -23.98 27.79
N GLN A 14 23.53 -22.93 28.53
CA GLN A 14 23.04 -21.56 28.29
C GLN A 14 23.47 -21.03 26.91
N VAL A 15 24.71 -21.28 26.49
CA VAL A 15 25.21 -20.87 25.16
C VAL A 15 24.44 -21.58 24.05
N THR A 16 24.16 -22.88 24.18
CA THR A 16 23.35 -23.61 23.19
C THR A 16 21.92 -23.07 23.11
N ALA A 17 21.28 -22.79 24.26
CA ALA A 17 19.94 -22.20 24.28
C ALA A 17 19.91 -20.81 23.64
N LEU A 18 20.94 -19.99 23.90
CA LEU A 18 21.07 -18.67 23.30
C LEU A 18 21.31 -18.76 21.79
N GLN A 19 22.16 -19.67 21.32
CA GLN A 19 22.40 -19.91 19.90
C GLN A 19 21.12 -20.31 19.17
N ASN A 20 20.31 -21.21 19.75
CA ASN A 20 19.02 -21.58 19.18
C ASN A 20 18.07 -20.38 19.10
N THR A 21 18.03 -19.56 20.16
CA THR A 21 17.24 -18.32 20.18
C THR A 21 17.67 -17.35 19.09
N VAL A 22 18.99 -17.17 18.90
CA VAL A 22 19.55 -16.31 17.85
C VAL A 22 19.19 -16.85 16.47
N THR A 23 19.27 -18.16 16.22
CA THR A 23 18.87 -18.75 14.95
C THR A 23 17.39 -18.58 14.67
N THR A 24 16.53 -18.74 15.67
CA THR A 24 15.09 -18.47 15.55
C THR A 24 14.82 -17.00 15.21
N LEU A 25 15.46 -16.07 15.93
CA LEU A 25 15.32 -14.64 15.67
C LEU A 25 15.83 -14.24 14.29
N GLN A 26 16.94 -14.84 13.83
CA GLN A 26 17.46 -14.63 12.48
C GLN A 26 16.55 -15.21 11.39
N GLY A 27 15.89 -16.35 11.67
CA GLY A 27 14.86 -16.92 10.79
C GLY A 27 13.59 -16.06 10.73
N MET A 28 13.15 -15.50 11.87
CA MET A 28 12.05 -14.54 11.94
C MET A 28 12.39 -13.20 11.27
N ALA A 29 13.66 -12.79 11.37
CA ALA A 29 14.21 -11.63 10.66
C ALA A 29 14.50 -11.90 9.18
N GLY A 30 14.02 -13.01 8.62
CA GLY A 30 13.99 -13.22 7.16
C GLY A 30 13.42 -11.96 6.50
N ALA A 31 14.11 -11.46 5.46
CA ALA A 31 13.88 -10.15 4.88
C ALA A 31 12.38 -9.82 4.76
N VAL A 32 11.96 -8.72 5.40
CA VAL A 32 10.58 -8.22 5.30
C VAL A 32 10.23 -8.14 3.82
N GLN A 33 9.27 -8.96 3.39
CA GLN A 33 8.91 -9.01 1.99
C GLN A 33 8.05 -7.80 1.68
N VAL A 34 8.55 -6.91 0.81
CA VAL A 34 7.87 -5.69 0.39
C VAL A 34 7.68 -5.70 -1.12
N TRP A 35 6.44 -5.47 -1.55
CA TRP A 35 6.09 -5.19 -2.94
C TRP A 35 5.82 -3.70 -3.07
N LYS A 36 6.24 -3.12 -4.20
CA LYS A 36 6.14 -1.68 -4.44
C LYS A 36 5.88 -1.41 -5.91
N ASP A 37 4.86 -0.60 -6.19
CA ASP A 37 4.65 0.05 -7.48
C ASP A 37 4.72 1.56 -7.25
N THR A 38 5.44 2.28 -8.10
CA THR A 38 5.55 3.74 -8.03
C THR A 38 5.46 4.30 -9.43
N ARG A 39 4.54 5.24 -9.62
CA ARG A 39 4.26 5.89 -10.89
C ARG A 39 4.25 7.39 -10.74
N ILE A 40 4.52 8.06 -11.85
CA ILE A 40 4.57 9.52 -11.97
C ILE A 40 3.75 9.87 -13.22
N ALA A 41 3.06 11.01 -13.19
CA ALA A 41 2.31 11.53 -14.33
C ALA A 41 1.26 10.54 -14.87
N VAL A 42 0.45 9.95 -13.99
CA VAL A 42 -0.69 9.11 -14.42
C VAL A 42 -1.91 10.03 -14.63
N PRO A 43 -2.53 10.00 -15.83
CA PRO A 43 -3.80 10.69 -16.09
C PRO A 43 -4.92 10.19 -15.17
N VAL A 44 -5.58 11.11 -14.49
CA VAL A 44 -6.73 10.85 -13.63
C VAL A 44 -7.99 11.24 -14.40
N GLN A 45 -8.82 10.24 -14.73
CA GLN A 45 -10.05 10.46 -15.48
C GLN A 45 -11.00 11.38 -14.71
N ARG A 46 -11.54 12.37 -15.43
CA ARG A 46 -12.66 13.17 -14.94
C ARG A 46 -13.94 12.40 -15.18
N ASN A 47 -14.81 12.40 -14.19
CA ASN A 47 -16.14 11.85 -14.28
C ASN A 47 -17.12 12.99 -13.94
N ASP A 48 -18.23 13.03 -14.69
CA ASP A 48 -19.32 13.96 -14.38
C ASP A 48 -19.81 13.72 -12.95
N ALA A 49 -20.40 14.75 -12.33
CA ALA A 49 -20.84 14.73 -10.93
C ALA A 49 -22.00 13.75 -10.61
N THR A 50 -22.26 12.76 -11.46
CA THR A 50 -23.13 11.61 -11.16
C THR A 50 -22.53 10.73 -10.06
N PHE A 51 -23.30 9.72 -9.60
CA PHE A 51 -22.91 8.83 -8.50
C PHE A 51 -21.51 8.23 -8.69
N VAL A 52 -20.63 8.42 -7.69
CA VAL A 52 -19.22 7.97 -7.71
C VAL A 52 -19.09 6.46 -7.93
N SER A 53 -20.12 5.69 -7.57
CA SER A 53 -20.16 4.24 -7.79
C SER A 53 -20.06 3.82 -9.25
N ASP A 54 -20.46 4.69 -10.17
CA ASP A 54 -20.53 4.40 -11.61
C ASP A 54 -19.29 4.90 -12.36
N TRP A 55 -18.36 5.54 -11.63
CA TRP A 55 -17.19 6.17 -12.22
C TRP A 55 -16.17 5.15 -12.72
N THR A 56 -15.53 5.50 -13.84
CA THR A 56 -14.35 4.76 -14.30
C THR A 56 -13.11 5.38 -13.68
N LEU A 57 -12.53 4.71 -12.69
CA LEU A 57 -11.32 5.18 -11.99
C LEU A 57 -10.04 4.78 -12.73
N SER A 58 -9.10 5.73 -12.86
CA SER A 58 -7.75 5.50 -13.36
C SER A 58 -6.96 4.62 -12.40
N THR A 59 -6.23 3.62 -12.90
CA THR A 59 -5.31 2.83 -12.06
C THR A 59 -3.98 3.57 -11.88
N MET A 60 -3.74 4.03 -10.66
CA MET A 60 -2.58 4.84 -10.28
C MET A 60 -1.34 3.99 -9.99
N ALA A 61 -1.56 2.82 -9.39
CA ALA A 61 -0.54 1.81 -9.08
C ALA A 61 -1.22 0.46 -8.85
N SER A 62 -0.54 -0.64 -9.14
CA SER A 62 -1.08 -2.00 -8.98
C SER A 62 -0.01 -3.00 -8.60
N LEU A 63 -0.34 -3.92 -7.69
CA LEU A 63 0.53 -5.00 -7.25
C LEU A 63 -0.17 -6.34 -7.40
N SER A 64 0.50 -7.31 -8.01
CA SER A 64 0.12 -8.72 -7.92
C SER A 64 0.82 -9.34 -6.73
N LEU A 65 0.04 -9.78 -5.74
CA LEU A 65 0.54 -10.35 -4.49
C LEU A 65 0.24 -11.85 -4.45
N PRO A 66 1.17 -12.69 -3.97
CA PRO A 66 0.87 -14.09 -3.73
C PRO A 66 -0.06 -14.28 -2.51
N ALA A 67 -0.45 -15.52 -2.24
CA ALA A 67 -1.20 -15.85 -1.03
C ALA A 67 -0.41 -15.45 0.24
N GLY A 68 -1.11 -14.91 1.22
CA GLY A 68 -0.52 -14.39 2.47
C GLY A 68 -1.32 -13.24 3.08
N SER A 69 -0.85 -12.74 4.23
CA SER A 69 -1.41 -11.57 4.90
C SER A 69 -0.50 -10.36 4.68
N TYR A 70 -1.09 -9.20 4.41
CA TYR A 70 -0.37 -8.00 3.99
C TYR A 70 -0.93 -6.75 4.66
N ALA A 71 -0.03 -5.86 5.10
CA ALA A 71 -0.35 -4.47 5.34
C ALA A 71 -0.11 -3.67 4.05
N LEU A 72 -1.07 -2.83 3.69
CA LEU A 72 -1.08 -2.03 2.48
C LEU A 72 -0.99 -0.56 2.84
N VAL A 73 -0.15 0.17 2.11
CA VAL A 73 -0.07 1.63 2.20
C VAL A 73 -0.04 2.19 0.79
N ALA A 74 -0.95 3.10 0.50
CA ALA A 74 -1.03 3.79 -0.77
C ALA A 74 -0.98 5.30 -0.56
N LYS A 75 -0.34 6.00 -1.49
CA LYS A 75 -0.25 7.45 -1.48
C LYS A 75 -0.26 7.98 -2.90
N THR A 76 -1.00 9.05 -3.16
CA THR A 76 -0.94 9.78 -4.43
C THR A 76 -1.03 11.28 -4.21
N SER A 77 -0.55 12.05 -5.17
CA SER A 77 -0.64 13.50 -5.20
C SER A 77 -1.23 13.90 -6.55
N ILE A 78 -2.41 14.54 -6.53
CA ILE A 78 -3.24 14.81 -7.72
C ILE A 78 -3.55 16.30 -7.81
N GLN A 79 -3.53 16.84 -9.02
CA GLN A 79 -4.00 18.18 -9.33
C GLN A 79 -4.88 18.16 -10.58
N ASP A 80 -5.80 19.12 -10.66
CA ASP A 80 -6.54 19.39 -11.88
C ASP A 80 -6.28 20.83 -12.35
N PRO A 81 -5.32 21.06 -13.27
CA PRO A 81 -4.98 22.42 -13.70
C PRO A 81 -6.00 23.02 -14.68
N LEU A 82 -7.00 22.24 -15.14
CA LEU A 82 -7.95 22.70 -16.17
C LEU A 82 -9.30 23.09 -15.59
N ILE A 83 -9.53 22.86 -14.30
CA ILE A 83 -10.78 23.14 -13.61
C ILE A 83 -10.49 23.94 -12.34
N SER A 84 -11.27 24.98 -12.06
CA SER A 84 -11.06 25.85 -10.90
C SER A 84 -11.30 25.17 -9.54
N ALA A 85 -12.03 24.05 -9.54
CA ALA A 85 -12.33 23.25 -8.36
C ALA A 85 -12.62 21.80 -8.74
N SER A 86 -11.90 20.85 -8.14
CA SER A 86 -12.10 19.42 -8.35
C SER A 86 -12.11 18.67 -7.02
N THR A 87 -13.02 17.72 -6.89
CA THR A 87 -12.99 16.70 -5.84
C THR A 87 -12.33 15.46 -6.41
N PHE A 88 -11.36 14.91 -5.69
CA PHE A 88 -10.66 13.69 -6.04
C PHE A 88 -11.15 12.56 -5.14
N TYR A 89 -11.44 11.41 -5.76
CA TYR A 89 -11.81 10.18 -5.08
C TYR A 89 -10.75 9.15 -5.39
N CYS A 90 -10.12 8.60 -4.35
CA CYS A 90 -9.18 7.50 -4.50
C CYS A 90 -9.66 6.32 -3.67
N HIS A 91 -9.58 5.14 -4.28
CA HIS A 91 -9.94 3.86 -3.69
C HIS A 91 -8.72 2.95 -3.68
N LEU A 92 -8.48 2.33 -2.54
CA LEU A 92 -7.61 1.18 -2.42
C LEU A 92 -8.50 -0.05 -2.58
N VAL A 93 -8.28 -0.84 -3.62
CA VAL A 93 -9.15 -1.96 -3.97
C VAL A 93 -8.37 -3.25 -4.11
N ARG A 94 -9.02 -4.37 -3.78
CA ARG A 94 -8.60 -5.72 -4.17
C ARG A 94 -9.56 -6.21 -5.23
N SER A 95 -9.10 -6.41 -6.46
CA SER A 95 -9.97 -6.70 -7.60
C SER A 95 -11.10 -5.66 -7.75
N ALA A 96 -12.30 -5.93 -7.21
CA ALA A 96 -13.45 -5.01 -7.18
C ALA A 96 -13.88 -4.61 -5.76
N ASP A 97 -13.33 -5.22 -4.72
CA ASP A 97 -13.69 -4.95 -3.33
C ASP A 97 -12.94 -3.71 -2.83
N LEU A 98 -13.70 -2.76 -2.27
CA LEU A 98 -13.15 -1.59 -1.60
C LEU A 98 -12.48 -2.00 -0.27
N ILE A 99 -11.21 -1.66 -0.11
CA ILE A 99 -10.45 -1.82 1.13
C ILE A 99 -10.53 -0.52 1.94
N ASP A 100 -10.26 0.60 1.28
CA ASP A 100 -10.22 1.93 1.88
C ASP A 100 -10.54 3.00 0.82
N GLU A 101 -11.03 4.14 1.27
CA GLU A 101 -11.37 5.29 0.43
C GLU A 101 -10.84 6.58 1.05
N SER A 102 -10.35 7.47 0.19
CA SER A 102 -10.00 8.83 0.54
C SER A 102 -10.65 9.78 -0.45
N VAL A 103 -11.12 10.91 0.06
CA VAL A 103 -11.74 11.97 -0.73
C VAL A 103 -11.07 13.27 -0.34
N ALA A 104 -10.69 14.06 -1.35
CA ALA A 104 -10.07 15.35 -1.14
C ALA A 104 -10.60 16.37 -2.13
N TYR A 105 -10.49 17.66 -1.80
CA TYR A 105 -11.03 18.74 -2.61
C TYR A 105 -9.95 19.81 -2.79
N SER A 106 -9.73 20.23 -4.03
CA SER A 106 -8.78 21.30 -4.35
C SER A 106 -9.48 22.44 -5.08
N VAL A 107 -9.09 23.67 -4.71
CA VAL A 107 -9.47 24.96 -5.32
C VAL A 107 -8.22 25.73 -5.68
N GLY A 108 -7.50 25.26 -6.69
CA GLY A 108 -6.32 25.96 -7.20
C GLY A 108 -5.24 25.03 -7.76
N ASP A 109 -4.09 25.64 -8.04
CA ASP A 109 -3.00 25.01 -8.76
C ASP A 109 -2.05 24.19 -7.87
N GLU A 110 -2.47 23.82 -6.66
CA GLU A 110 -1.66 23.03 -5.74
C GLU A 110 -2.07 21.55 -5.75
N PRO A 111 -1.11 20.61 -5.80
CA PRO A 111 -1.40 19.18 -5.74
C PRO A 111 -1.93 18.76 -4.37
N GLU A 112 -3.01 17.99 -4.38
CA GLU A 112 -3.62 17.44 -3.18
C GLU A 112 -3.09 16.03 -2.91
N THR A 113 -2.66 15.77 -1.68
CA THR A 113 -2.05 14.50 -1.30
C THR A 113 -3.06 13.60 -0.59
N MET A 114 -3.29 12.43 -1.15
CA MET A 114 -4.22 11.42 -0.61
C MET A 114 -3.44 10.20 -0.15
N ALA A 115 -3.79 9.68 1.01
CA ALA A 115 -3.18 8.49 1.60
C ALA A 115 -4.27 7.49 2.00
N LEU A 116 -4.02 6.21 1.73
CA LEU A 116 -4.93 5.11 2.02
C LEU A 116 -4.15 3.96 2.62
N GLN A 117 -4.81 3.15 3.42
CA GLN A 117 -4.19 2.01 4.09
C GLN A 117 -5.17 0.88 4.32
N GLY A 118 -4.66 -0.34 4.47
CA GLY A 118 -5.50 -1.47 4.78
C GLY A 118 -4.72 -2.72 5.14
N VAL A 119 -5.44 -3.74 5.58
CA VAL A 119 -4.87 -5.07 5.83
C VAL A 119 -5.71 -6.08 5.08
N ILE A 120 -5.07 -6.98 4.35
CA ILE A 120 -5.74 -8.05 3.59
C ILE A 120 -5.11 -9.40 3.88
N THR A 121 -5.90 -10.45 3.73
CA THR A 121 -5.43 -11.83 3.65
C THR A 121 -5.90 -12.44 2.34
N LEU A 122 -4.97 -13.08 1.64
CA LEU A 122 -5.15 -13.67 0.32
C LEU A 122 -4.98 -15.19 0.42
N SER A 123 -5.99 -15.95 0.01
CA SER A 123 -5.94 -17.42 -0.08
C SER A 123 -5.25 -17.92 -1.35
N SER A 124 -5.14 -17.07 -2.37
CA SER A 124 -4.49 -17.30 -3.67
C SER A 124 -3.88 -15.99 -4.17
N PRO A 125 -3.00 -16.01 -5.18
CA PRO A 125 -2.53 -14.76 -5.77
C PRO A 125 -3.67 -13.86 -6.25
N ASP A 126 -3.57 -12.56 -5.98
CA ASP A 126 -4.59 -11.56 -6.33
C ASP A 126 -3.94 -10.18 -6.56
N THR A 127 -4.71 -9.24 -7.13
CA THR A 127 -4.25 -7.89 -7.45
C THR A 127 -4.87 -6.85 -6.54
N VAL A 128 -4.00 -6.01 -5.99
CA VAL A 128 -4.38 -4.81 -5.24
C VAL A 128 -4.02 -3.59 -6.08
N ALA A 129 -4.90 -2.59 -6.11
CA ALA A 129 -4.70 -1.39 -6.89
C ALA A 129 -5.10 -0.13 -6.12
N LEU A 130 -4.33 0.93 -6.33
CA LEU A 130 -4.76 2.29 -6.04
C LEU A 130 -5.43 2.83 -7.30
N LYS A 131 -6.69 3.25 -7.18
CA LYS A 131 -7.45 3.82 -8.29
C LYS A 131 -7.98 5.18 -7.91
N CYS A 132 -7.99 6.15 -8.83
CA CYS A 132 -8.50 7.49 -8.55
C CYS A 132 -9.31 8.07 -9.70
N GLY A 133 -10.20 8.99 -9.37
CA GLY A 133 -11.00 9.79 -10.31
C GLY A 133 -11.17 11.21 -9.78
N ALA A 134 -11.48 12.13 -10.68
CA ALA A 134 -11.76 13.53 -10.36
C ALA A 134 -13.19 13.91 -10.78
N THR A 135 -13.85 14.78 -10.02
CA THR A 135 -15.06 15.45 -10.51
C THR A 135 -14.68 16.44 -11.61
N GLY A 136 -15.47 16.51 -12.66
CA GLY A 136 -15.43 17.60 -13.64
C GLY A 136 -16.21 17.23 -14.89
N PRO A 137 -16.57 18.20 -15.74
CA PRO A 137 -17.24 17.88 -17.00
C PRO A 137 -16.39 16.89 -17.79
N ALA A 138 -16.90 15.70 -18.07
CA ALA A 138 -16.20 14.67 -18.85
C ALA A 138 -15.89 15.15 -20.29
N SER A 139 -16.61 16.18 -20.75
CA SER A 139 -16.36 16.88 -22.01
C SER A 139 -15.14 17.81 -22.00
N THR A 140 -14.57 18.14 -20.83
CA THR A 140 -13.36 18.97 -20.75
C THR A 140 -12.17 18.17 -21.24
N ALA A 141 -11.56 18.62 -22.35
CA ALA A 141 -10.39 17.97 -22.93
C ALA A 141 -9.23 17.88 -21.91
N GLY A 142 -8.45 16.80 -21.97
CA GLY A 142 -7.38 16.50 -21.03
C GLY A 142 -7.86 15.77 -19.77
N SER A 143 -7.00 15.68 -18.76
CA SER A 143 -7.27 14.98 -17.50
C SER A 143 -6.75 15.77 -16.32
N ALA A 144 -7.22 15.43 -15.12
CA ALA A 144 -6.42 15.70 -13.93
C ALA A 144 -5.15 14.84 -13.99
N GLU A 145 -4.10 15.20 -13.26
CA GLU A 145 -2.82 14.51 -13.32
C GLU A 145 -2.32 14.19 -11.91
N SER A 146 -1.75 12.99 -11.77
CA SER A 146 -0.97 12.67 -10.57
C SER A 146 0.50 12.99 -10.78
N PHE A 147 1.12 13.65 -9.82
CA PHE A 147 2.57 13.87 -9.83
C PHE A 147 3.33 12.68 -9.25
N PHE A 148 2.67 11.95 -8.36
CA PHE A 148 3.27 10.81 -7.69
C PHE A 148 2.17 9.87 -7.26
N SER A 149 2.39 8.57 -7.46
CA SER A 149 1.56 7.50 -6.93
C SER A 149 2.45 6.37 -6.45
N GLN A 150 2.14 5.84 -5.27
CA GLN A 150 2.86 4.72 -4.68
C GLN A 150 1.88 3.78 -4.02
N LEU A 151 2.07 2.48 -4.27
CA LEU A 151 1.40 1.41 -3.55
C LEU A 151 2.47 0.47 -3.00
N LEU A 152 2.39 0.21 -1.71
CA LEU A 152 3.26 -0.67 -0.95
C LEU A 152 2.43 -1.79 -0.35
N ALA A 153 2.94 -3.02 -0.42
CA ALA A 153 2.42 -4.14 0.35
C ALA A 153 3.56 -4.76 1.15
N ILE A 154 3.36 -4.89 2.45
CA ILE A 154 4.32 -5.47 3.39
C ILE A 154 3.71 -6.76 3.90
N LYS A 155 4.35 -7.90 3.64
CA LYS A 155 3.85 -9.18 4.13
C LYS A 155 4.01 -9.25 5.64
N ALA A 156 2.93 -9.61 6.33
CA ALA A 156 3.01 -9.96 7.74
C ALA A 156 3.89 -11.21 7.89
N SER A 157 4.85 -11.17 8.82
CA SER A 157 5.62 -12.37 9.16
C SER A 157 4.68 -13.47 9.65
N ALA A 158 4.99 -14.73 9.36
CA ALA A 158 4.33 -15.84 10.02
C ALA A 158 4.55 -15.68 11.54
N GLN A 159 3.45 -15.57 12.31
CA GLN A 159 3.50 -15.67 13.76
C GLN A 159 3.78 -17.11 14.19
#